data_AF-A0A5C5XHW7-F1
#
_entry.id   AF-A0A5C5XHW7-F1
#
_cell.length_a   1.000
_cell.length_b   1.000
_cell.length_c   1.000
_cell.angle_alpha   90.00
_cell.angle_beta   90.00
_cell.angle_gamma   90.00
#
_symmetry.space_group_name_H-M   'P 1'
#
loop_
_entity.id
_entity.type
_entity.pdbx_description
1 polymer ?
#
loop_
_entity_poly.entity_id
_entity_poly.type
_entity_poly.pdbx_seq_one_letter_code
_entity_poly.pdbx_strand_id
1 'polypeptide(L)'
;MITNDQFIKMLELLLKKSRENQVRWQKFESIKEEYGVRFRDGSFFQLTFTSPDSSPDYIQAQLISNGTTVMSCIVDDSEPNYELLSQLRDEAYRSVTKWDSALENIMSELADNEVVGVEDDSVPF
;
A
#
# COMPACT_ATOMS: atom_id res chain seq x y z
N MET A 1 23.37 -5.89 12.54
CA MET A 1 22.60 -4.64 12.63
C MET A 1 22.22 -4.26 11.21
N ILE A 2 20.93 -4.10 10.91
CA ILE A 2 20.49 -3.62 9.59
C ILE A 2 20.87 -2.13 9.52
N THR A 3 21.47 -1.69 8.43
CA THR A 3 21.74 -0.25 8.20
C THR A 3 20.54 0.42 7.54
N ASN A 4 20.41 1.74 7.70
CA ASN A 4 19.36 2.50 7.01
C ASN A 4 19.38 2.23 5.49
N ASP A 5 20.57 2.20 4.88
CA ASP A 5 20.75 1.91 3.45
C ASP A 5 20.20 0.53 3.04
N GLN A 6 20.38 -0.49 3.89
CA GLN A 6 19.83 -1.83 3.63
C GLN A 6 18.30 -1.83 3.66
N PHE A 7 17.70 -1.03 4.53
CA PHE A 7 16.26 -0.91 4.62
C PHE A 7 15.67 -0.12 3.46
N ILE A 8 16.28 1.00 3.07
CA ILE A 8 15.88 1.74 1.87
C ILE A 8 15.97 0.84 0.63
N LYS A 9 17.06 0.09 0.47
CA LYS A 9 17.20 -0.87 -0.63
C LYS A 9 16.13 -1.98 -0.61
N MET A 10 15.72 -2.42 0.57
CA MET A 10 14.61 -3.37 0.71
C MET A 10 13.29 -2.76 0.23
N LEU A 11 13.01 -1.50 0.60
CA LEU A 11 11.82 -0.75 0.16
C LEU A 11 11.79 -0.59 -1.36
N GLU A 12 12.91 -0.22 -1.98
CA GLU A 12 13.04 -0.12 -3.45
C GLU A 12 12.76 -1.46 -4.16
N LEU A 13 13.30 -2.56 -3.62
CA LEU A 13 13.04 -3.91 -4.16
C LEU A 13 11.57 -4.31 -3.99
N LEU A 14 10.96 -3.96 -2.86
CA LEU A 14 9.55 -4.22 -2.60
C LEU A 14 8.65 -3.41 -3.55
N LEU A 15 8.98 -2.15 -3.81
CA LEU A 15 8.28 -1.30 -4.76
C LEU A 15 8.34 -1.88 -6.17
N LYS A 16 9.55 -2.25 -6.62
CA LYS A 16 9.74 -2.89 -7.92
C LYS A 16 8.88 -4.15 -8.05
N LYS A 17 8.91 -5.03 -7.04
CA LYS A 17 8.09 -6.26 -7.05
C LYS A 17 6.59 -5.96 -7.02
N SER A 18 6.15 -4.88 -6.36
CA SER A 18 4.74 -4.49 -6.29
C SER A 18 4.24 -4.03 -7.66
N ARG A 19 5.03 -3.23 -8.38
CA ARG A 19 4.75 -2.83 -9.77
C ARG A 19 4.67 -4.01 -10.73
N GLU A 20 5.44 -5.05 -10.49
CA GLU A 20 5.42 -6.30 -11.25
C GLU A 20 4.30 -7.27 -10.78
N ASN A 21 3.40 -6.84 -9.89
CA ASN A 21 2.34 -7.66 -9.28
C ASN A 21 2.86 -8.94 -8.59
N GLN A 22 4.10 -8.91 -8.06
CA GLN A 22 4.75 -10.04 -7.38
C GLN A 22 4.66 -9.97 -5.84
N VAL A 23 3.97 -8.96 -5.30
CA VAL A 23 3.79 -8.78 -3.86
C VAL A 23 2.33 -9.02 -3.51
N ARG A 24 2.10 -9.81 -2.47
CA ARG A 24 0.76 -10.07 -1.93
C ARG A 24 0.52 -9.12 -0.76
N TRP A 25 0.04 -7.92 -1.07
CA TRP A 25 -0.35 -6.96 -0.06
C TRP A 25 -1.61 -7.40 0.68
N GLN A 26 -1.68 -7.05 1.95
CA GLN A 26 -2.82 -7.29 2.82
C GLN A 26 -3.19 -5.97 3.49
N LYS A 27 -4.49 -5.71 3.65
CA LYS A 27 -5.00 -4.60 4.46
C LYS A 27 -5.29 -5.08 5.87
N PHE A 28 -4.91 -4.28 6.86
CA PHE A 28 -5.26 -4.55 8.25
C PHE A 28 -6.56 -3.82 8.57
N GLU A 29 -7.57 -4.58 9.00
CA GLU A 29 -8.92 -4.04 9.23
C GLU A 29 -8.99 -3.06 10.40
N SER A 30 -7.99 -3.08 11.29
CA SER A 30 -7.95 -2.28 12.51
C SER A 30 -7.61 -0.80 12.31
N ILE A 31 -6.94 -0.43 11.21
CA ILE A 31 -6.47 0.94 10.98
C ILE A 31 -6.81 1.37 9.55
N LYS A 32 -7.37 2.58 9.42
CA LYS A 32 -7.59 3.20 8.11
C LYS A 32 -6.22 3.40 7.45
N GLU A 33 -6.02 2.76 6.30
CA GLU A 33 -4.79 2.83 5.49
C GLU A 33 -3.53 2.18 6.10
N GLU A 34 -3.71 0.99 6.67
CA GLU A 34 -2.60 0.10 7.01
C GLU A 34 -2.51 -1.08 6.04
N TYR A 35 -1.32 -1.27 5.49
CA TYR A 35 -0.99 -2.34 4.54
C TYR A 35 0.24 -3.11 4.97
N GLY A 36 0.37 -4.35 4.55
CA GLY A 36 1.57 -5.12 4.85
C GLY A 36 1.74 -6.40 4.07
N VAL A 37 2.92 -6.99 4.27
CA VAL A 37 3.42 -8.15 3.54
C VAL A 37 4.11 -9.09 4.52
N ARG A 38 3.71 -10.36 4.52
CA ARG A 38 4.40 -11.41 5.27
C ARG A 38 5.41 -12.13 4.38
N PHE A 39 6.66 -12.20 4.84
CA PHE A 39 7.72 -12.94 4.17
C PHE A 39 7.75 -14.40 4.64
N ARG A 40 8.46 -15.24 3.87
CA ARG A 40 8.50 -16.70 4.08
C ARG A 40 9.16 -17.12 5.39
N ASP A 41 10.09 -16.32 5.90
CA ASP A 41 10.77 -16.54 7.17
C ASP A 41 9.91 -16.13 8.38
N GLY A 42 8.68 -15.64 8.15
CA GLY A 42 7.77 -15.16 9.19
C GLY A 42 7.97 -13.69 9.55
N SER A 43 8.97 -13.00 8.98
CA SER A 43 9.08 -11.55 9.11
C SER A 43 7.94 -10.85 8.37
N PHE A 44 7.67 -9.62 8.77
CA PHE A 44 6.51 -8.86 8.34
C PHE A 44 6.90 -7.42 8.07
N PHE A 45 6.50 -6.91 6.90
CA PHE A 45 6.61 -5.50 6.56
C PHE A 45 5.24 -4.83 6.72
N GLN A 46 5.23 -3.67 7.37
CA GLN A 46 4.04 -2.87 7.61
C GLN A 46 4.23 -1.46 7.06
N LEU A 47 3.18 -0.91 6.48
CA LEU A 47 3.09 0.45 5.99
C LEU A 47 1.80 1.07 6.51
N THR A 48 1.90 2.20 7.22
CA THR A 48 0.75 2.90 7.82
C THR A 48 0.76 4.34 7.36
N PHE A 49 -0.35 4.82 6.80
CA PHE A 49 -0.57 6.24 6.54
C PHE A 49 -1.39 6.85 7.68
N THR A 50 -0.98 8.01 8.17
CA THR A 50 -1.69 8.73 9.22
C THR A 50 -1.87 10.19 8.83
N SER A 51 -3.11 10.68 8.91
CA SER A 51 -3.48 12.08 8.70
C SER A 51 -4.10 12.65 9.98
N PRO A 52 -3.28 13.19 10.90
CA PRO A 52 -3.74 13.74 12.17
C PRO A 52 -4.18 15.21 12.03
N ASP A 53 -5.10 15.67 12.89
CA ASP A 53 -5.68 17.02 12.80
C ASP A 53 -4.67 18.17 13.04
N SER A 54 -3.53 17.89 13.69
CA SER A 54 -2.61 18.91 14.22
C SER A 54 -1.16 18.78 13.76
N SER A 55 -0.85 17.85 12.86
CA SER A 55 0.50 17.69 12.30
C SER A 55 0.42 17.26 10.83
N PRO A 56 1.51 17.37 10.06
CA PRO A 56 1.53 16.87 8.69
C PRO A 56 1.17 15.40 8.62
N ASP A 57 0.60 15.02 7.47
CA ASP A 57 0.43 13.63 7.10
C ASP A 57 1.78 12.93 7.07
N TYR A 58 1.83 11.69 7.53
CA TYR A 58 3.05 10.91 7.51
C TYR A 58 2.80 9.46 7.15
N ILE A 59 3.84 8.85 6.61
CA ILE A 59 3.87 7.43 6.31
C ILE A 59 4.91 6.77 7.22
N GLN A 60 4.48 5.74 7.93
CA GLN A 60 5.35 4.90 8.73
C GLN A 60 5.57 3.55 8.04
N ALA A 61 6.82 3.19 7.82
CA ALA A 61 7.22 1.85 7.38
C ALA A 61 7.93 1.12 8.52
N GLN A 62 7.57 -0.15 8.75
CA GLN A 62 8.18 -0.99 9.79
C GLN A 62 8.53 -2.37 9.23
N LEU A 63 9.70 -2.88 9.61
CA LEU A 63 10.04 -4.29 9.49
C LEU A 63 9.96 -4.92 10.87
N ILE A 64 9.15 -5.95 11.00
CA ILE A 64 8.86 -6.68 12.23
C ILE A 64 9.37 -8.10 12.05
N SER A 65 10.15 -8.59 13.01
CA SER A 65 10.64 -9.97 13.03
C SER A 65 10.44 -10.54 14.43
N ASN A 66 9.88 -11.75 14.52
CA ASN A 66 9.55 -12.39 15.80
C ASN A 66 8.74 -11.48 16.74
N GLY A 67 7.79 -10.72 16.20
CA GLY A 67 6.95 -9.79 16.95
C GLY A 67 7.64 -8.52 17.44
N THR A 68 8.90 -8.28 17.05
CA THR A 68 9.66 -7.08 17.42
C THR A 68 9.95 -6.24 16.20
N THR A 69 9.73 -4.92 16.28
CA THR A 69 10.17 -3.98 15.26
C THR A 69 11.70 -3.94 15.21
N VAL A 70 12.27 -4.45 14.12
CA VAL A 70 13.73 -4.47 13.91
C VAL A 70 14.22 -3.23 13.18
N MET A 71 13.34 -2.58 12.40
CA MET A 71 13.62 -1.32 11.74
C MET A 71 12.32 -0.55 11.50
N SER A 72 12.38 0.77 11.57
CA SER A 72 11.26 1.64 11.22
C SER A 72 11.76 2.95 10.67
N CYS A 73 11.00 3.54 9.74
CA CYS A 73 11.09 4.96 9.41
C CYS A 73 9.69 5.57 9.43
N ILE A 74 9.64 6.85 9.79
CA ILE A 74 8.45 7.69 9.72
C ILE A 74 8.88 8.86 8.85
N VAL A 75 8.07 9.19 7.84
CA VAL A 75 8.38 10.28 6.92
C VAL A 75 7.16 11.15 6.66
N ASP A 76 7.35 12.48 6.67
CA ASP A 76 6.41 13.45 6.12
C ASP A 76 6.83 13.93 4.72
N ASP A 77 6.02 14.78 4.08
CA ASP A 77 6.22 15.26 2.70
C ASP A 77 7.49 16.09 2.48
N SER A 78 8.17 16.51 3.55
CA SER A 78 9.43 17.24 3.49
C SER A 78 10.66 16.33 3.47
N GLU A 79 10.49 15.03 3.74
CA GLU A 79 11.59 14.09 3.92
C GLU A 79 12.00 13.34 2.64
N PRO A 80 13.30 13.03 2.44
CA PRO A 80 13.79 12.43 1.19
C PRO A 80 13.16 11.08 0.80
N ASN A 81 12.72 10.30 1.78
CA ASN A 81 12.16 8.97 1.56
C ASN A 81 10.63 8.97 1.43
N TYR A 82 9.98 10.12 1.54
CA TYR A 82 8.53 10.24 1.42
C TYR A 82 8.02 9.70 0.10
N GLU A 83 8.63 10.11 -1.01
CA GLU A 83 8.23 9.69 -2.35
C GLU A 83 8.26 8.16 -2.52
N LEU A 84 9.29 7.50 -1.99
CA LEU A 84 9.41 6.05 -2.04
C LEU A 84 8.30 5.36 -1.24
N LEU A 85 8.00 5.85 -0.03
CA LEU A 85 6.96 5.28 0.82
C LEU A 85 5.55 5.58 0.30
N SER A 86 5.35 6.76 -0.29
CA SER A 86 4.09 7.14 -0.96
C SER A 86 3.81 6.21 -2.14
N GLN A 87 4.79 5.99 -3.01
CA GLN A 87 4.64 5.04 -4.12
C GLN A 87 4.37 3.61 -3.63
N LEU A 88 5.00 3.16 -2.54
CA LEU A 88 4.69 1.85 -1.94
C LEU A 88 3.26 1.78 -1.42
N ARG A 89 2.76 2.84 -0.79
CA ARG A 89 1.37 2.95 -0.31
C ARG A 89 0.40 2.84 -1.47
N ASP A 90 0.65 3.56 -2.56
CA ASP A 90 -0.21 3.54 -3.74
C ASP A 90 -0.26 2.16 -4.38
N GLU A 91 0.88 1.48 -4.52
CA GLU A 91 0.93 0.11 -5.03
C GLU A 91 0.25 -0.90 -4.09
N ALA A 92 0.40 -0.73 -2.77
CA ALA A 92 -0.26 -1.56 -1.78
C ALA A 92 -1.79 -1.39 -1.84
N TYR A 93 -2.25 -0.15 -1.92
CA TYR A 93 -3.66 0.20 -2.07
C TYR A 93 -4.22 -0.37 -3.37
N ARG A 94 -3.59 -0.09 -4.51
CA ARG A 94 -3.95 -0.62 -5.85
C ARG A 94 -4.09 -2.14 -5.84
N SER A 95 -3.14 -2.84 -5.21
CA SER A 95 -3.14 -4.31 -5.09
C SER A 95 -4.30 -4.83 -4.23
N VAL A 96 -4.58 -4.20 -3.10
CA VAL A 96 -5.64 -4.61 -2.16
C VAL A 96 -7.04 -4.33 -2.71
N THR A 97 -7.25 -3.17 -3.32
CA THR A 97 -8.55 -2.76 -3.88
C THR A 97 -8.85 -3.39 -5.24
N LYS A 98 -7.87 -4.10 -5.83
CA LYS A 98 -7.97 -4.73 -7.15
C LYS A 98 -8.38 -3.74 -8.24
N TRP A 99 -7.80 -2.53 -8.18
CA TRP A 99 -8.08 -1.46 -9.12
C TRP A 99 -7.92 -1.89 -10.57
N ASP A 100 -6.86 -2.64 -10.91
CA ASP A 100 -6.64 -3.12 -12.27
C ASP A 100 -7.83 -3.94 -12.78
N SER A 101 -8.30 -4.91 -11.99
CA SER A 101 -9.42 -5.76 -12.37
C SER A 101 -10.73 -4.98 -12.46
N ALA A 102 -10.94 -4.00 -11.57
CA ALA A 102 -12.11 -3.13 -11.64
C ALA A 102 -12.09 -2.29 -12.92
N LEU A 103 -10.93 -1.73 -13.28
CA LEU A 103 -10.77 -0.94 -14.49
C LEU A 103 -10.93 -1.80 -15.75
N GLU A 104 -10.35 -2.99 -15.79
CA GLU A 104 -10.52 -3.95 -16.90
C GLU A 104 -12.00 -4.31 -17.10
N ASN A 105 -12.73 -4.59 -16.03
CA ASN A 105 -14.16 -4.88 -16.10
C ASN A 105 -14.96 -3.69 -16.66
N ILE A 106 -14.72 -2.48 -16.15
CA ILE A 106 -15.38 -1.26 -16.62
C ILE A 106 -15.06 -1.00 -18.10
N MET A 107 -13.80 -1.16 -18.49
CA MET A 107 -13.37 -0.98 -19.89
C MET A 107 -14.02 -2.01 -20.81
N SER A 108 -14.22 -3.25 -20.35
CA SER A 108 -14.94 -4.28 -21.08
C SER A 108 -16.41 -3.91 -21.26
N GLU A 109 -17.09 -3.46 -20.20
CA GLU A 109 -18.50 -3.04 -20.27
C GLU A 109 -18.70 -1.84 -21.20
N LEU A 110 -17.80 -0.86 -21.16
CA LEU A 110 -17.85 0.32 -22.04
C LEU A 110 -17.56 0.00 -23.51
N ALA A 111 -16.87 -1.11 -23.80
CA ALA A 111 -16.57 -1.53 -25.16
C ALA A 111 -17.72 -2.29 -25.82
N ASP A 112 -18.65 -2.84 -25.03
CA ASP A 112 -19.88 -3.45 -25.54
C ASP A 112 -20.90 -2.37 -25.93
N ASN A 113 -21.67 -2.62 -26.99
CA ASN A 113 -22.70 -1.67 -27.49
C ASN A 113 -23.98 -1.65 -26.63
N GLU A 114 -23.93 -2.16 -25.41
CA GLU A 114 -25.05 -2.20 -24.48
C GLU A 114 -25.08 -0.95 -23.58
N VAL A 115 -26.22 -0.72 -22.93
CA VAL A 115 -26.36 0.39 -21.98
C VAL A 115 -25.55 0.07 -20.72
N VAL A 116 -24.66 0.98 -20.32
CA VAL A 116 -23.82 0.83 -19.12
C VAL A 116 -24.46 1.52 -17.91
N GLY A 117 -24.34 0.89 -16.74
CA GLY A 117 -24.87 1.36 -15.46
C GLY A 117 -26.13 0.63 -15.02
N VAL A 118 -26.26 0.41 -13.71
CA VAL A 118 -27.46 -0.16 -13.08
C VAL A 118 -28.08 0.86 -12.15
N GLU A 119 -29.42 0.97 -12.18
CA GLU A 119 -30.14 1.70 -11.14
C GLU A 119 -30.02 0.93 -9.83
N ASP A 120 -29.30 1.50 -8.87
CA ASP A 120 -29.13 0.93 -7.53
C ASP A 120 -29.32 2.04 -6.49
N ASP A 121 -30.47 2.03 -5.83
CA ASP A 121 -30.85 2.98 -4.77
C ASP A 121 -30.03 2.79 -3.47
N SER A 122 -29.13 1.79 -3.42
CA SER A 122 -28.36 1.45 -2.22
C SER A 122 -26.97 2.07 -2.15
N VAL A 123 -26.52 2.82 -3.16
CA VAL A 123 -25.21 3.50 -3.14
C VAL A 123 -25.28 4.72 -2.21
N PRO A 124 -24.55 4.74 -1.09
CA PRO A 124 -24.52 5.91 -0.21
C PRO A 124 -23.63 6.98 -0.85
N PHE A 125 -24.23 8.07 -1.33
CA PHE A 125 -23.53 9.28 -1.74
C PHE A 125 -23.10 10.11 -0.52
#